data_AF-A0A5N4AXR7-F1
#
_entry.id   AF-A0A5N4AXR7-F1
#
_cell.length_a   1.000
_cell.length_b   1.000
_cell.length_c   1.000
_cell.angle_alpha   90.00
_cell.angle_beta   90.00
_cell.angle_gamma   90.00
#
_symmetry.space_group_name_H-M   'P 1'
#
loop_
_entity.id
_entity.type
_entity.pdbx_description
1 polymer ?
#
loop_
_entity_poly.entity_id
_entity_poly.type
_entity_poly.pdbx_seq_one_letter_code
_entity_poly.pdbx_strand_id
1 'polypeptide(L)'
;MILVSIACIGGTGFLWYTYYDIRVNNASHTNKLIPVLSETTKNETTFLWFAIGSTIITVVILLLIVFTRKQVDFLSNLFKETSNCLLHIPTLFLQPLITFIFLLAFFIFWVVVMLCLTTAYYPGQSSVNPSVPIGPESKIPPNGTLSKAVGEISFPDLKKFTEIQYVDPLWVKYMWWVYFIGLIWTSEFIMACQQMVIAGSVAHWYYRNKYNNRGSHVTYAICKLLKYHLGSVALGSLLITIFKIPRLILTYLHAKLQANKDKGSECAKCGLKCCICCFYCLEKFIRYINHNAYTVIAIDGTNFCSSACTAFQVLTSHIIQVATINGIGDFILFLGKVFVTAFTGSLGLYFFRHNAKLSFYAAPTIIVCVFSFFVAHCILSLYEMVLDTIYLCMCQNSEDAPEGMRLENLTNRANRTPVAQAQEFEDIPIK
;
A
#
# COMPACT_ATOMS: atom_id res chain seq x y z
N MET A 1 7.20 27.57 -2.26
CA MET A 1 6.70 27.68 -3.65
C MET A 1 7.57 28.57 -4.52
N ILE A 2 7.81 29.84 -4.17
CA ILE A 2 8.66 30.76 -4.95
C ILE A 2 10.04 30.15 -5.28
N LEU A 3 10.73 29.60 -4.27
CA LEU A 3 12.04 28.96 -4.46
C LEU A 3 11.98 27.75 -5.41
N VAL A 4 10.91 26.96 -5.35
CA VAL A 4 10.68 25.81 -6.25
C VAL A 4 10.44 26.29 -7.68
N SER A 5 9.64 27.35 -7.87
CA SER A 5 9.43 27.95 -9.19
C SER A 5 10.73 28.49 -9.79
N ILE A 6 11.53 29.21 -8.99
CA ILE A 6 12.83 29.74 -9.43
C ILE A 6 13.77 28.58 -9.79
N ALA A 7 13.85 27.54 -8.95
CA ALA A 7 14.68 26.37 -9.21
C ALA A 7 14.25 25.61 -10.48
N CYS A 8 12.94 25.46 -10.74
CA CYS A 8 12.44 24.78 -11.94
C CYS A 8 12.74 25.58 -13.23
N ILE A 9 12.50 26.90 -13.19
CA ILE A 9 12.79 27.80 -14.31
C ILE A 9 14.30 27.83 -14.56
N GLY A 10 15.11 27.97 -13.51
CA GLY A 10 16.57 27.96 -13.59
C GLY A 10 17.12 26.65 -14.13
N GLY A 11 16.65 25.50 -13.62
CA GLY A 11 17.06 24.17 -14.09
C GLY A 11 16.71 23.92 -15.55
N THR A 12 15.51 24.32 -15.98
CA THR A 12 15.10 24.23 -17.39
C THR A 12 15.91 25.16 -18.28
N GLY A 13 16.16 26.39 -17.85
CA GLY A 13 17.03 27.34 -18.57
C GLY A 13 18.47 26.81 -18.72
N PHE A 14 19.01 26.20 -17.67
CA PHE A 14 20.33 25.57 -17.71
C PHE A 14 20.39 24.41 -18.71
N LEU A 15 19.38 23.53 -18.74
CA LEU A 15 19.33 22.44 -19.73
C LEU A 15 19.28 22.96 -21.17
N TRP A 16 18.48 23.99 -21.44
CA TRP A 16 18.46 24.64 -22.76
C TRP A 16 19.78 25.30 -23.13
N TYR A 17 20.45 25.96 -22.18
CA TYR A 17 21.77 26.52 -22.37
C TYR A 17 22.79 25.45 -22.75
N THR A 18 22.83 24.33 -22.01
CA THR A 18 23.75 23.22 -22.30
C THR A 18 23.48 22.56 -23.65
N TYR A 19 22.22 22.41 -24.05
CA TYR A 19 21.87 21.90 -25.38
C TYR A 19 22.36 22.85 -26.49
N TYR A 20 22.17 24.16 -26.32
CA TYR A 20 22.63 25.16 -27.30
C TYR A 20 24.16 25.16 -27.43
N ASP A 21 24.89 25.11 -26.32
CA ASP A 21 26.35 25.05 -26.30
C ASP A 21 26.88 23.81 -27.05
N ILE A 22 26.33 22.63 -26.76
CA ILE A 22 26.70 21.38 -27.46
C ILE A 22 26.41 21.51 -28.97
N ARG A 23 25.25 22.05 -29.34
CA ARG A 23 24.86 22.20 -30.75
C ARG A 23 25.76 23.17 -31.52
N VAL A 24 26.15 24.30 -30.90
CA VAL A 24 27.06 25.28 -31.51
C VAL A 24 28.45 24.69 -31.68
N ASN A 25 28.96 24.00 -30.65
CA ASN A 25 30.26 23.32 -30.72
C ASN A 25 30.26 22.22 -31.80
N ASN A 26 29.16 21.48 -31.96
CA ASN A 26 29.00 20.48 -33.02
C ASN A 26 29.03 21.09 -34.43
N ALA A 27 28.34 22.22 -34.64
CA ALA A 27 28.30 22.91 -35.93
C ALA A 27 29.67 23.48 -36.36
N SER A 28 30.59 23.70 -35.42
CA SER A 28 31.95 24.18 -35.69
C SER A 28 32.94 23.06 -36.04
N HIS A 29 32.71 21.82 -35.57
CA HIS A 29 33.63 20.68 -35.71
C HIS A 29 33.34 19.73 -36.88
N THR A 30 32.27 19.98 -37.65
CA THR A 30 31.85 19.19 -38.83
C THR A 30 32.89 19.05 -39.95
N ASN A 31 34.02 19.78 -39.90
CA ASN A 31 35.10 19.68 -40.88
C ASN A 31 36.20 18.67 -40.56
N LYS A 32 36.23 18.01 -39.38
CA LYS A 32 37.23 16.97 -39.07
C LYS A 32 36.68 15.84 -38.19
N LEU A 33 36.71 14.63 -38.74
CA LEU A 33 36.63 13.29 -38.10
C LEU A 33 35.24 12.59 -38.00
N ILE A 34 35.15 11.41 -38.62
CA ILE A 34 33.94 10.58 -38.84
C ILE A 34 33.57 9.59 -37.69
N PRO A 35 34.44 9.19 -36.73
CA PRO A 35 34.02 8.32 -35.61
C PRO A 35 33.51 9.08 -34.35
N VAL A 36 34.02 10.30 -34.07
CA VAL A 36 33.63 11.12 -32.90
C VAL A 36 32.19 11.64 -33.02
N LEU A 37 31.70 11.82 -34.25
CA LEU A 37 30.34 12.32 -34.51
C LEU A 37 29.27 11.46 -33.85
N SER A 38 29.45 10.13 -33.78
CA SER A 38 28.41 9.22 -33.27
C SER A 38 28.12 9.37 -31.78
N GLU A 39 29.13 9.71 -30.98
CA GLU A 39 29.00 9.92 -29.53
C GLU A 39 28.47 11.33 -29.24
N THR A 40 28.93 12.33 -30.00
CA THR A 40 28.51 13.72 -29.83
C THR A 40 27.08 13.98 -30.32
N THR A 41 26.62 13.34 -31.41
CA THR A 41 25.23 13.41 -31.88
C THR A 41 24.26 12.71 -30.91
N LYS A 42 24.70 11.63 -30.25
CA LYS A 42 23.93 10.97 -29.19
C LYS A 42 23.77 11.88 -27.97
N ASN A 43 24.81 12.63 -27.60
CA ASN A 43 24.72 13.58 -26.51
C ASN A 43 23.76 14.73 -26.85
N GLU A 44 23.85 15.32 -28.05
CA GLU A 44 22.95 16.39 -28.50
C GLU A 44 21.47 15.96 -28.45
N THR A 45 21.16 14.78 -29.00
CA THR A 45 19.79 14.24 -29.00
C THR A 45 19.30 13.91 -27.59
N THR A 46 20.18 13.43 -26.70
CA THR A 46 19.84 13.12 -25.31
C THR A 46 19.52 14.39 -24.51
N PHE A 47 20.33 15.45 -24.65
CA PHE A 47 20.08 16.73 -23.97
C PHE A 47 18.83 17.44 -24.50
N LEU A 48 18.51 17.29 -25.79
CA LEU A 48 17.25 17.77 -26.36
C LEU A 48 16.04 17.11 -25.67
N TRP A 49 16.05 15.78 -25.54
CA TRP A 49 14.98 15.05 -24.84
C TRP A 49 14.84 15.48 -23.37
N PHE A 50 15.96 15.68 -22.66
CA PHE A 50 15.93 16.18 -21.28
C PHE A 50 15.40 17.62 -21.18
N ALA A 51 15.80 18.52 -22.07
CA ALA A 51 15.33 19.91 -22.09
C ALA A 51 13.81 19.98 -22.35
N ILE A 52 13.31 19.23 -23.34
CA ILE A 52 11.87 19.12 -23.63
C ILE A 52 11.13 18.54 -22.41
N GLY A 53 11.61 17.42 -21.85
CA GLY A 53 11.01 16.84 -20.64
C GLY A 53 10.95 17.82 -19.47
N SER A 54 12.04 18.54 -19.21
CA SER A 54 12.11 19.54 -18.13
C SER A 54 11.16 20.72 -18.36
N THR A 55 10.98 21.18 -19.61
CA THR A 55 9.99 22.24 -19.91
C THR A 55 8.56 21.80 -19.60
N ILE A 56 8.19 20.59 -20.01
CA ILE A 56 6.85 20.04 -19.75
C ILE A 56 6.60 19.94 -18.25
N ILE A 57 7.55 19.36 -17.51
CA ILE A 57 7.48 19.25 -16.05
C ILE A 57 7.36 20.63 -15.42
N THR A 58 8.18 21.60 -15.83
CA THR A 58 8.16 22.96 -15.27
C THR A 58 6.82 23.65 -15.53
N VAL A 59 6.24 23.53 -16.73
CA VAL A 59 4.92 24.08 -17.05
C VAL A 59 3.85 23.43 -16.16
N VAL A 60 3.86 22.11 -15.99
CA VAL A 60 2.92 21.41 -15.10
C VAL A 60 3.05 21.91 -13.66
N ILE A 61 4.27 22.02 -13.14
CA ILE A 61 4.53 22.52 -11.78
C ILE A 61 4.03 23.95 -11.62
N LEU A 62 4.29 24.83 -12.60
CA LEU A 62 3.81 26.22 -12.56
C LEU A 62 2.29 26.31 -12.62
N LEU A 63 1.64 25.50 -13.46
CA LEU A 63 0.17 25.42 -13.52
C LEU A 63 -0.43 24.96 -12.20
N LEU A 64 0.15 23.93 -11.58
CA LEU A 64 -0.26 23.48 -10.25
C LEU A 64 -0.12 24.62 -9.24
N ILE A 65 1.04 25.29 -9.18
CA ILE A 65 1.26 26.42 -8.27
C ILE A 65 0.22 27.53 -8.51
N VAL A 66 -0.07 27.89 -9.77
CA VAL A 66 -1.09 28.90 -10.11
C VAL A 66 -2.48 28.47 -9.66
N PHE A 67 -2.86 27.21 -9.86
CA PHE A 67 -4.14 26.66 -9.41
C PHE A 67 -4.25 26.67 -7.88
N THR A 68 -3.16 26.37 -7.19
CA THR A 68 -3.11 26.36 -5.73
C THR A 68 -3.25 27.75 -5.11
N ARG A 69 -3.01 28.85 -5.86
CA ARG A 69 -2.94 30.23 -5.33
C ARG A 69 -4.12 30.62 -4.46
N LYS A 70 -5.33 30.20 -4.84
CA LYS A 70 -6.57 30.51 -4.09
C LYS A 70 -6.69 29.74 -2.76
N GLN A 71 -5.95 28.66 -2.61
CA GLN A 71 -6.00 27.78 -1.43
C GLN A 71 -4.68 27.73 -0.65
N VAL A 72 -3.66 28.49 -1.05
CA VAL A 72 -2.34 28.47 -0.41
C VAL A 72 -2.43 28.82 1.06
N ASP A 73 -3.23 29.82 1.43
CA ASP A 73 -3.34 30.26 2.81
C ASP A 73 -3.94 29.13 3.67
N PHE A 74 -5.05 28.54 3.22
CA PHE A 74 -5.67 27.39 3.89
C PHE A 74 -4.72 26.20 3.98
N LEU A 75 -4.06 25.83 2.88
CA LEU A 75 -3.14 24.70 2.85
C LEU A 75 -1.92 24.94 3.75
N SER A 76 -1.37 26.16 3.75
CA SER A 76 -0.25 26.51 4.62
C SER A 76 -0.63 26.44 6.09
N ASN A 77 -1.85 26.86 6.45
CA ASN A 77 -2.39 26.72 7.79
C ASN A 77 -2.59 25.24 8.16
N LEU A 78 -3.14 24.43 7.24
CA LEU A 78 -3.31 22.99 7.43
C LEU A 78 -1.97 22.27 7.64
N PHE A 79 -0.97 22.54 6.81
CA PHE A 79 0.37 21.98 6.95
C PHE A 79 1.07 22.47 8.24
N LYS A 80 0.87 23.73 8.62
CA LYS A 80 1.40 24.28 9.87
C LYS A 80 0.78 23.59 11.08
N GLU A 81 -0.53 23.40 11.08
CA GLU A 81 -1.26 22.71 12.16
C GLU A 81 -0.87 21.22 12.23
N THR A 82 -0.72 20.56 11.07
CA THR A 82 -0.21 19.19 10.95
C THR A 82 1.19 19.04 11.53
N SER A 83 2.09 19.96 11.18
CA SER A 83 3.44 19.98 11.72
C SER A 83 3.43 20.23 13.22
N ASN A 84 2.57 21.13 13.71
CA ASN A 84 2.42 21.40 15.13
C ASN A 84 1.89 20.18 15.90
N CYS A 85 0.95 19.42 15.33
CA CYS A 85 0.46 18.17 15.91
C CYS A 85 1.59 17.13 16.02
N LEU A 86 2.34 16.90 14.94
CA LEU A 86 3.45 15.94 14.91
C LEU A 86 4.59 16.30 15.88
N LEU A 87 4.82 17.60 16.12
CA LEU A 87 5.80 18.07 17.11
C LEU A 87 5.35 17.84 18.55
N HIS A 88 4.04 17.97 18.84
CA HIS A 88 3.49 17.68 20.17
C HIS A 88 3.38 16.18 20.46
N ILE A 89 3.20 15.35 19.41
CA ILE A 89 3.03 13.90 19.53
C ILE A 89 4.12 13.16 18.75
N PRO A 90 5.41 13.28 19.14
CA PRO A 90 6.51 12.67 18.39
C PRO A 90 6.46 11.13 18.39
N THR A 91 5.71 10.52 19.32
CA THR A 91 5.47 9.08 19.36
C THR A 91 4.73 8.55 18.14
N LEU A 92 4.03 9.40 17.36
CA LEU A 92 3.40 9.00 16.10
C LEU A 92 4.40 8.48 15.06
N PHE A 93 5.65 8.98 15.06
CA PHE A 93 6.68 8.52 14.12
C PHE A 93 7.12 7.07 14.38
N LEU A 94 6.89 6.54 15.58
CA LEU A 94 7.16 5.14 15.92
C LEU A 94 6.05 4.20 15.40
N GLN A 95 4.86 4.73 15.09
CA GLN A 95 3.70 3.93 14.73
C GLN A 95 3.91 3.06 13.46
N PRO A 96 4.48 3.57 12.34
CA PRO A 96 4.79 2.73 11.17
C PRO A 96 5.81 1.62 11.47
N LEU A 97 6.79 1.87 12.36
CA LEU A 97 7.78 0.87 12.76
C LEU A 97 7.14 -0.25 13.59
N ILE A 98 6.28 0.13 14.55
CA ILE A 98 5.52 -0.83 15.35
C ILE A 98 4.67 -1.72 14.45
N THR A 99 3.94 -1.13 13.50
CA THR A 99 3.14 -1.89 12.53
C THR A 99 3.99 -2.82 11.67
N PHE A 100 5.17 -2.37 11.21
CA PHE A 100 6.11 -3.23 10.49
C PHE A 100 6.54 -4.45 11.33
N ILE A 101 6.84 -4.25 12.61
CA ILE A 101 7.19 -5.35 13.53
C ILE A 101 6.03 -6.34 13.66
N PHE A 102 4.80 -5.86 13.84
CA PHE A 102 3.62 -6.73 13.91
C PHE A 102 3.38 -7.51 12.61
N LEU A 103 3.51 -6.86 11.45
CA LEU A 103 3.40 -7.51 10.14
C LEU A 103 4.48 -8.57 9.94
N LEU A 104 5.73 -8.28 10.33
CA LEU A 104 6.84 -9.22 10.22
C LEU A 104 6.62 -10.44 11.14
N ALA A 105 6.24 -10.21 12.40
CA ALA A 105 5.93 -11.28 13.34
C ALA A 105 4.79 -12.16 12.84
N PHE A 106 3.73 -11.55 12.31
CA PHE A 106 2.60 -12.28 11.71
C PHE A 106 3.03 -13.06 10.46
N PHE A 107 3.87 -12.47 9.60
CA PHE A 107 4.38 -13.16 8.41
C PHE A 107 5.23 -14.38 8.79
N ILE A 108 6.11 -14.26 9.78
CA ILE A 108 6.90 -15.40 10.30
C ILE A 108 5.97 -16.49 10.82
N PHE A 109 4.98 -16.13 11.65
CA PHE A 109 3.97 -17.08 12.14
C PHE A 109 3.24 -17.78 10.99
N TRP A 110 2.79 -17.02 9.99
CA TRP A 110 2.11 -17.57 8.82
C TRP A 110 2.98 -18.54 8.02
N VAL A 111 4.27 -18.21 7.82
CA VAL A 111 5.23 -19.10 7.14
C VAL A 111 5.41 -20.41 7.90
N VAL A 112 5.54 -20.35 9.23
CA VAL A 112 5.64 -21.55 10.07
C VAL A 112 4.40 -22.42 9.93
N VAL A 113 3.20 -21.83 10.00
CA VAL A 113 1.94 -22.56 9.82
C VAL A 113 1.84 -23.19 8.44
N MET A 114 2.21 -22.47 7.38
CA MET A 114 2.22 -23.01 6.02
C MET A 114 3.23 -24.15 5.86
N LEU A 115 4.41 -24.05 6.47
CA LEU A 115 5.40 -25.12 6.47
C LEU A 115 4.83 -26.37 7.16
N CYS A 116 4.26 -26.22 8.36
CA CYS A 116 3.60 -27.30 9.08
C CYS A 116 2.48 -27.94 8.24
N LEU A 117 1.67 -27.12 7.55
CA LEU A 117 0.58 -27.59 6.68
C LEU A 117 1.11 -28.39 5.48
N THR A 118 2.19 -27.94 4.85
CA THR A 118 2.82 -28.67 3.73
C THR A 118 3.46 -29.99 4.16
N THR A 119 3.96 -30.06 5.40
CA THR A 119 4.54 -31.29 5.97
C THR A 119 3.51 -32.25 6.54
N ALA A 120 2.25 -31.84 6.66
CA ALA A 120 1.18 -32.64 7.28
C ALA A 120 0.65 -33.80 6.40
N TYR A 121 1.36 -34.19 5.33
CA TYR A 121 1.02 -35.37 4.56
C TYR A 121 1.12 -36.62 5.43
N TYR A 122 0.02 -37.38 5.51
CA TYR A 122 -0.02 -38.68 6.18
C TYR A 122 -0.15 -39.79 5.13
N PRO A 123 0.51 -40.95 5.34
CA PRO A 123 0.36 -42.08 4.44
C PRO A 123 -1.06 -42.64 4.56
N GLY A 124 -1.82 -42.64 3.46
CA GLY A 124 -3.06 -43.40 3.35
C GLY A 124 -2.74 -44.86 3.06
N GLN A 125 -3.28 -45.79 3.83
CA GLN A 125 -3.08 -47.22 3.59
C GLN A 125 -4.25 -47.77 2.78
N SER A 126 -4.10 -47.88 1.46
CA SER A 126 -5.02 -48.64 0.62
C SER A 126 -4.52 -50.07 0.52
N SER A 127 -5.27 -51.03 1.07
CA SER A 127 -4.93 -52.45 0.93
C SER A 127 -5.21 -52.92 -0.50
N VAL A 128 -4.17 -53.12 -1.30
CA VAL A 128 -4.28 -53.86 -2.56
C VAL A 128 -4.49 -55.33 -2.21
N ASN A 129 -5.70 -55.85 -2.44
CA ASN A 129 -5.92 -57.29 -2.46
C ASN A 129 -5.36 -57.81 -3.78
N PRO A 130 -4.42 -58.77 -3.77
CA PRO A 130 -3.96 -59.38 -5.02
C PRO A 130 -5.10 -60.24 -5.59
N SER A 131 -5.94 -59.65 -6.43
CA SER A 131 -6.80 -60.44 -7.31
C SER A 131 -5.93 -60.98 -8.43
N VAL A 132 -5.48 -62.22 -8.27
CA VAL A 132 -4.89 -63.02 -9.34
C VAL A 132 -5.93 -63.12 -10.47
N PRO A 133 -5.63 -62.69 -11.70
CA PRO A 133 -6.50 -62.99 -12.83
C PRO A 133 -6.35 -64.48 -13.11
N ILE A 134 -7.33 -65.28 -12.70
CA ILE A 134 -7.48 -66.65 -13.21
C ILE A 134 -8.02 -66.50 -14.63
N GLY A 135 -7.11 -66.38 -15.60
CA GLY A 135 -7.46 -66.52 -17.01
C GLY A 135 -7.92 -67.96 -17.29
N PRO A 136 -8.95 -68.17 -18.13
CA PRO A 136 -9.39 -69.51 -18.48
C PRO A 136 -8.44 -70.06 -19.55
N GLU A 137 -7.67 -71.09 -19.21
CA GLU A 137 -7.37 -72.26 -20.07
C GLU A 137 -6.14 -73.01 -19.53
N SER A 138 -6.37 -74.21 -18.99
CA SER A 138 -5.44 -75.31 -19.26
C SER A 138 -6.23 -76.61 -19.38
N LYS A 139 -6.04 -77.28 -20.51
CA LYS A 139 -6.66 -78.56 -20.87
C LYS A 139 -6.07 -79.67 -20.00
N ILE A 140 -6.93 -80.44 -19.34
CA ILE A 140 -6.57 -81.62 -18.55
C ILE A 140 -6.43 -82.84 -19.49
N PRO A 141 -5.38 -83.65 -19.39
CA PRO A 141 -5.42 -85.07 -19.72
C PRO A 141 -5.57 -85.93 -18.43
N PRO A 142 -6.26 -87.09 -18.48
CA PRO A 142 -6.60 -87.86 -17.31
C PRO A 142 -5.51 -88.88 -16.93
N ASN A 143 -5.54 -89.26 -15.65
CA ASN A 143 -4.85 -90.40 -15.01
C ASN A 143 -3.53 -90.10 -14.29
N GLY A 144 -3.60 -90.23 -12.96
CA GLY A 144 -2.42 -90.33 -12.09
C GLY A 144 -2.71 -89.83 -10.68
N THR A 145 -3.19 -90.71 -9.80
CA THR A 145 -3.18 -90.46 -8.36
C THR A 145 -1.74 -90.30 -7.87
N LEU A 146 -1.36 -89.07 -7.53
CA LEU A 146 -0.26 -88.81 -6.60
C LEU A 146 -0.65 -87.66 -5.66
N SER A 147 -1.59 -87.98 -4.77
CA SER A 147 -1.56 -87.43 -3.42
C SER A 147 -0.16 -87.67 -2.84
N LYS A 148 0.43 -86.63 -2.24
CA LYS A 148 1.79 -86.56 -1.66
C LYS A 148 2.93 -86.30 -2.64
N ALA A 149 3.09 -85.03 -3.04
CA ALA A 149 4.38 -84.31 -3.07
C ALA A 149 4.23 -82.98 -3.82
N VAL A 150 3.44 -82.07 -3.28
CA VAL A 150 3.80 -80.64 -3.36
C VAL A 150 3.90 -80.23 -1.91
N GLY A 151 5.13 -80.34 -1.41
CA GLY A 151 5.47 -79.87 -0.08
C GLY A 151 4.98 -78.44 0.09
N GLU A 152 4.64 -78.13 1.33
CA GLU A 152 4.45 -76.78 1.82
C GLU A 152 5.51 -75.84 1.25
N ILE A 153 5.19 -75.19 0.14
CA ILE A 153 5.69 -73.84 -0.05
C ILE A 153 4.66 -72.97 0.65
N SER A 154 4.72 -73.01 1.99
CA SER A 154 4.32 -71.86 2.75
C SER A 154 5.19 -70.73 2.20
N PHE A 155 4.56 -69.79 1.50
CA PHE A 155 5.13 -68.47 1.27
C PHE A 155 4.50 -67.57 2.35
N PRO A 156 4.99 -67.53 3.61
CA PRO A 156 4.56 -66.51 4.55
C PRO A 156 5.05 -65.11 4.14
N ASP A 157 5.92 -65.02 3.12
CA ASP A 157 6.72 -63.84 2.81
C ASP A 157 6.53 -63.28 1.39
N LEU A 158 5.39 -63.53 0.74
CA LEU A 158 4.96 -62.64 -0.34
C LEU A 158 4.53 -61.31 0.32
N LYS A 159 5.55 -60.53 0.68
CA LYS A 159 5.49 -59.16 1.17
C LYS A 159 4.29 -58.49 0.52
N LYS A 160 3.28 -58.18 1.34
CA LYS A 160 2.23 -57.23 0.99
C LYS A 160 2.94 -55.97 0.50
N PHE A 161 3.06 -55.80 -0.82
CA PHE A 161 3.55 -54.57 -1.40
C PHE A 161 2.51 -53.52 -1.04
N THR A 162 2.77 -52.81 0.04
CA THR A 162 2.02 -51.63 0.44
C THR A 162 2.53 -50.54 -0.46
N GLU A 163 1.86 -50.34 -1.59
CA GLU A 163 2.04 -49.12 -2.36
C GLU A 163 1.53 -47.98 -1.49
N ILE A 164 2.45 -47.15 -0.99
CA ILE A 164 2.12 -45.98 -0.18
C ILE A 164 1.59 -44.93 -1.16
N GLN A 165 0.31 -45.02 -1.48
CA GLN A 165 -0.36 -43.96 -2.20
C GLN A 165 -0.69 -42.85 -1.20
N TYR A 166 0.09 -41.77 -1.26
CA TYR A 166 -0.20 -40.56 -0.51
C TYR A 166 -1.57 -40.03 -0.97
N VAL A 167 -2.54 -40.01 -0.04
CA VAL A 167 -3.89 -39.48 -0.33
C VAL A 167 -3.88 -37.99 -0.07
N ASP A 168 -4.13 -37.20 -1.11
CA ASP A 168 -4.25 -35.74 -1.03
C ASP A 168 -5.52 -35.38 -0.23
N PRO A 169 -5.41 -34.93 1.03
CA PRO A 169 -6.59 -34.70 1.83
C PRO A 169 -7.26 -33.41 1.35
N LEU A 170 -8.53 -33.50 0.95
CA LEU A 170 -9.33 -32.34 0.55
C LEU A 170 -9.26 -31.21 1.60
N TRP A 171 -9.21 -31.53 2.90
CA TRP A 171 -9.12 -30.52 3.96
C TRP A 171 -7.83 -29.69 3.91
N VAL A 172 -6.68 -30.29 3.56
CA VAL A 172 -5.39 -29.59 3.47
C VAL A 172 -5.44 -28.54 2.36
N LYS A 173 -6.09 -28.89 1.25
CA LYS A 173 -6.31 -27.97 0.13
C LYS A 173 -7.20 -26.78 0.51
N TYR A 174 -8.27 -27.00 1.26
CA TYR A 174 -9.14 -25.90 1.73
C TYR A 174 -8.46 -25.02 2.78
N MET A 175 -7.70 -25.61 3.72
CA MET A 175 -6.96 -24.84 4.73
C MET A 175 -5.94 -23.89 4.10
N TRP A 176 -5.27 -24.32 3.02
CA TRP A 176 -4.31 -23.46 2.31
C TRP A 176 -4.95 -22.15 1.82
N TRP A 177 -6.16 -22.23 1.26
CA TRP A 177 -6.91 -21.03 0.85
C TRP A 177 -7.36 -20.18 2.02
N VAL A 178 -7.81 -20.80 3.13
CA VAL A 178 -8.21 -20.07 4.35
C VAL A 178 -7.04 -19.28 4.91
N TYR A 179 -5.86 -19.87 5.04
CA TYR A 179 -4.67 -19.18 5.54
C TYR A 179 -4.13 -18.14 4.56
N PHE A 180 -4.28 -18.34 3.24
CA PHE A 180 -3.92 -17.33 2.24
C PHE A 180 -4.84 -16.10 2.30
N ILE A 181 -6.15 -16.31 2.37
CA ILE A 181 -7.13 -15.22 2.58
C ILE A 181 -6.89 -14.55 3.92
N GLY A 182 -6.62 -15.34 4.96
CA GLY A 182 -6.25 -14.87 6.30
C GLY A 182 -5.01 -13.98 6.29
N LEU A 183 -3.96 -14.33 5.54
CA LEU A 183 -2.76 -13.49 5.39
C LEU A 183 -3.13 -12.09 4.89
N ILE A 184 -3.95 -12.01 3.84
CA ILE A 184 -4.35 -10.74 3.24
C ILE A 184 -5.21 -9.95 4.23
N TRP A 185 -6.23 -10.58 4.81
CA TRP A 185 -7.15 -9.91 5.73
C TRP A 185 -6.46 -9.41 6.99
N THR A 186 -5.69 -10.26 7.66
CA THR A 186 -4.97 -9.88 8.89
C THR A 186 -3.92 -8.80 8.61
N SER A 187 -3.27 -8.81 7.44
CA SER A 187 -2.36 -7.71 7.07
C SER A 187 -3.09 -6.39 6.90
N GLU A 188 -4.25 -6.38 6.22
CA GLU A 188 -5.10 -5.18 6.10
C GLU A 188 -5.66 -4.75 7.46
N PHE A 189 -5.97 -5.69 8.34
CA PHE A 189 -6.43 -5.40 9.70
C PHE A 189 -5.34 -4.72 10.53
N ILE A 190 -4.11 -5.21 10.51
CA ILE A 190 -2.98 -4.59 11.22
C ILE A 190 -2.73 -3.17 10.68
N MET A 191 -2.81 -2.97 9.36
CA MET A 191 -2.72 -1.64 8.75
C MET A 191 -3.89 -0.72 9.14
N ALA A 192 -5.11 -1.25 9.23
CA ALA A 192 -6.28 -0.50 9.65
C ALA A 192 -6.22 -0.10 11.13
N CYS A 193 -5.67 -0.97 12.00
CA CYS A 193 -5.35 -0.61 13.38
C CYS A 193 -4.38 0.57 13.45
N GLN A 194 -3.35 0.57 12.60
CA GLN A 194 -2.41 1.69 12.50
C GLN A 194 -3.13 3.01 12.18
N GLN A 195 -3.99 2.99 11.16
CA GLN A 195 -4.75 4.16 10.73
C GLN A 195 -5.66 4.69 11.83
N MET A 196 -6.38 3.79 12.52
CA MET A 196 -7.26 4.14 13.63
C MET A 196 -6.49 4.73 14.83
N VAL A 197 -5.30 4.20 15.15
CA VAL A 197 -4.45 4.78 16.22
C VAL A 197 -3.97 6.18 15.85
N ILE A 198 -3.51 6.39 14.61
CA ILE A 198 -3.06 7.71 14.14
C ILE A 198 -4.23 8.70 14.21
N ALA A 199 -5.35 8.37 13.58
CA ALA A 199 -6.54 9.22 13.56
C ALA A 199 -7.06 9.51 14.98
N GLY A 200 -7.11 8.49 15.85
CA GLY A 200 -7.49 8.63 17.26
C GLY A 200 -6.56 9.52 18.06
N SER A 201 -5.25 9.43 17.83
CA SER A 201 -4.26 10.27 18.53
C SER A 201 -4.40 11.74 18.14
N VAL A 202 -4.56 11.98 16.83
CA VAL A 202 -4.68 13.32 16.25
C VAL A 202 -6.01 13.96 16.64
N ALA A 203 -7.14 13.25 16.53
CA ALA A 203 -8.45 13.72 16.95
C ALA A 203 -8.47 14.05 18.45
N HIS A 204 -7.87 13.18 19.29
CA HIS A 204 -7.79 13.43 20.72
C HIS A 204 -6.96 14.68 21.05
N TRP A 205 -5.84 14.90 20.35
CA TRP A 205 -5.04 16.12 20.48
C TRP A 205 -5.80 17.37 20.01
N TYR A 206 -6.45 17.30 18.84
CA TYR A 206 -7.17 18.42 18.22
C TYR A 206 -8.28 18.96 19.11
N TYR A 207 -9.18 18.09 19.59
CA TYR A 207 -10.38 18.51 20.33
C TYR A 207 -10.17 18.66 21.84
N ARG A 208 -9.32 17.84 22.46
CA ARG A 208 -9.27 17.74 23.92
C ARG A 208 -8.11 18.51 24.53
N ASN A 209 -7.02 18.73 23.79
CA ASN A 209 -5.74 18.89 24.47
C ASN A 209 -4.61 19.58 23.68
N LYS A 210 -4.90 20.62 22.90
CA LYS A 210 -3.86 21.35 22.15
C LYS A 210 -2.71 21.89 23.04
N TYR A 211 -2.92 22.02 24.37
CA TYR A 211 -1.97 22.68 25.29
C TYR A 211 -1.75 22.02 26.68
N ASN A 212 -2.30 20.85 27.00
CA ASN A 212 -2.14 20.25 28.35
C ASN A 212 -1.48 18.86 28.30
N ASN A 213 -0.35 18.69 28.97
CA ASN A 213 0.59 17.58 28.73
C ASN A 213 0.32 16.31 29.57
N ARG A 214 -0.92 16.11 30.06
CA ARG A 214 -1.27 14.98 30.93
C ARG A 214 -1.73 13.77 30.12
N GLY A 215 -0.76 12.99 29.62
CA GLY A 215 -0.98 11.65 29.08
C GLY A 215 -0.51 11.46 27.63
N SER A 216 -0.06 10.26 27.30
CA SER A 216 0.34 9.90 25.94
C SER A 216 -0.91 9.75 25.05
N HIS A 217 -1.09 10.67 24.09
CA HIS A 217 -2.19 10.64 23.11
C HIS A 217 -2.27 9.32 22.34
N VAL A 218 -1.10 8.78 21.95
CA VAL A 218 -0.99 7.50 21.23
C VAL A 218 -1.42 6.34 22.12
N THR A 219 -1.01 6.33 23.39
CA THR A 219 -1.42 5.28 24.32
C THR A 219 -2.93 5.31 24.57
N TYR A 220 -3.51 6.52 24.73
CA TYR A 220 -4.96 6.67 24.83
C TYR A 220 -5.69 6.10 23.61
N ALA A 221 -5.23 6.44 22.40
CA ALA A 221 -5.82 5.95 21.15
C ALA A 221 -5.70 4.41 21.02
N ILE A 222 -4.55 3.83 21.38
CA ILE A 222 -4.34 2.37 21.41
C ILE A 222 -5.31 1.72 22.40
N CYS A 223 -5.42 2.24 23.62
CA CYS A 223 -6.33 1.69 24.63
C CYS A 223 -7.79 1.75 24.17
N LYS A 224 -8.22 2.86 23.54
CA LYS A 224 -9.57 2.97 22.97
C LYS A 224 -9.78 2.00 21.81
N LEU A 225 -8.82 1.86 20.91
CA LEU A 225 -8.87 0.89 19.82
C LEU A 225 -9.12 -0.52 20.37
N LEU A 226 -8.28 -0.97 21.30
CA LEU A 226 -8.33 -2.32 21.84
C LEU A 226 -9.61 -2.60 22.64
N LYS A 227 -10.14 -1.60 23.36
CA LYS A 227 -11.34 -1.78 24.19
C LYS A 227 -12.66 -1.67 23.42
N TYR A 228 -12.73 -0.78 22.42
CA TYR A 228 -14.03 -0.37 21.85
C TYR A 228 -14.13 -0.50 20.33
N HIS A 229 -13.03 -0.34 19.58
CA HIS A 229 -13.12 -0.14 18.12
C HIS A 229 -12.59 -1.28 17.24
N LEU A 230 -12.06 -2.36 17.83
CA LEU A 230 -11.55 -3.52 17.07
C LEU A 230 -12.58 -4.08 16.07
N GLY A 231 -13.85 -4.16 16.45
CA GLY A 231 -14.91 -4.67 15.56
C GLY A 231 -15.12 -3.80 14.30
N SER A 232 -15.10 -2.48 14.46
CA SER A 232 -15.23 -1.55 13.33
C SER A 232 -14.01 -1.60 12.40
N VAL A 233 -12.82 -1.74 12.99
CA VAL A 233 -11.56 -1.89 12.23
C VAL A 233 -11.51 -3.24 11.50
N ALA A 234 -11.98 -4.32 12.13
CA ALA A 234 -12.11 -5.65 11.52
C ALA A 234 -13.08 -5.63 10.32
N LEU A 235 -14.25 -4.99 10.48
CA LEU A 235 -15.22 -4.85 9.40
C LEU A 235 -14.65 -4.05 8.22
N GLY A 236 -14.02 -2.91 8.48
CA GLY A 236 -13.44 -2.09 7.41
C GLY A 236 -12.29 -2.80 6.68
N SER A 237 -11.37 -3.44 7.41
CA SER A 237 -10.27 -4.21 6.78
C SER A 237 -10.77 -5.43 6.00
N LEU A 238 -11.85 -6.07 6.44
CA LEU A 238 -12.51 -7.13 5.68
C LEU A 238 -13.10 -6.59 4.37
N LEU A 239 -13.75 -5.43 4.42
CA LEU A 239 -14.32 -4.78 3.23
C LEU A 239 -13.24 -4.48 2.17
N ILE A 240 -12.07 -3.97 2.58
CA ILE A 240 -10.92 -3.79 1.67
C ILE A 240 -10.52 -5.13 1.06
N THR A 241 -10.44 -6.17 1.89
CA THR A 241 -9.97 -7.50 1.48
C THR A 241 -10.90 -8.14 0.44
N ILE A 242 -12.22 -7.96 0.57
CA ILE A 242 -13.24 -8.45 -0.39
C ILE A 242 -12.99 -7.92 -1.81
N PHE A 243 -12.52 -6.68 -1.96
CA PHE A 243 -12.21 -6.11 -3.27
C PHE A 243 -10.76 -6.35 -3.72
N LYS A 244 -9.84 -6.52 -2.76
CA LYS A 244 -8.43 -6.80 -3.03
C LYS A 244 -8.21 -8.22 -3.60
N ILE A 245 -8.93 -9.23 -3.09
CA ILE A 245 -8.78 -10.62 -3.55
C ILE A 245 -9.13 -10.79 -5.04
N PRO A 246 -10.30 -10.34 -5.54
CA PRO A 246 -10.62 -10.38 -6.97
C PRO A 246 -9.56 -9.67 -7.83
N ARG A 247 -9.07 -8.50 -7.39
CA ARG A 247 -7.99 -7.78 -8.10
C ARG A 247 -6.73 -8.61 -8.23
N LEU A 248 -6.30 -9.28 -7.15
CA LEU A 248 -5.14 -10.16 -7.16
C LEU A 248 -5.33 -11.35 -8.11
N ILE A 249 -6.52 -11.99 -8.08
CA ILE A 249 -6.86 -13.10 -8.97
C ILE A 249 -6.83 -12.67 -10.44
N LEU A 250 -7.47 -11.54 -10.78
CA LEU A 250 -7.49 -11.01 -12.14
C LEU A 250 -6.10 -10.63 -12.64
N THR A 251 -5.27 -10.04 -11.76
CA THR A 251 -3.87 -9.70 -12.07
C THR A 251 -3.04 -10.94 -12.34
N TYR A 252 -3.20 -11.99 -11.53
CA TYR A 252 -2.55 -13.28 -11.75
C TYR A 252 -3.00 -13.94 -13.07
N LEU A 253 -4.31 -13.94 -13.36
CA LEU A 253 -4.84 -14.46 -14.63
C LEU A 253 -4.27 -13.69 -15.82
N HIS A 254 -4.14 -12.37 -15.71
CA HIS A 254 -3.57 -11.53 -16.76
C HIS A 254 -2.11 -11.86 -17.01
N ALA A 255 -1.30 -11.98 -15.95
CA ALA A 255 0.09 -12.40 -16.06
C ALA A 255 0.23 -13.79 -16.72
N LYS A 256 -0.64 -14.74 -16.33
CA LYS A 256 -0.62 -16.11 -16.89
C LYS A 256 -1.05 -16.16 -18.35
N LEU A 257 -2.03 -15.35 -18.76
CA LEU A 257 -2.46 -15.22 -20.14
C LEU A 257 -1.41 -14.51 -21.00
N GLN A 258 -0.67 -13.54 -20.45
CA GLN A 258 0.45 -12.91 -21.15
C GLN A 258 1.64 -13.83 -21.35
N ALA A 259 1.88 -14.77 -20.42
CA ALA A 259 2.92 -15.78 -20.57
C ALA A 259 2.59 -16.81 -21.66
N ASN A 260 1.31 -17.12 -21.89
CA ASN A 260 0.85 -18.06 -22.91
C ASN A 260 0.30 -17.32 -24.15
N LYS A 261 1.20 -16.62 -24.88
CA LYS A 261 0.84 -15.73 -26.00
C LYS A 261 0.06 -16.42 -27.14
N ASP A 262 0.19 -17.74 -27.29
CA ASP A 262 -0.26 -18.46 -28.48
C ASP A 262 -1.75 -18.89 -28.46
N LYS A 263 -2.50 -18.63 -27.37
CA LYS A 263 -3.90 -19.11 -27.22
C LYS A 263 -4.93 -18.06 -26.76
N GLY A 264 -4.53 -16.80 -26.56
CA GLY A 264 -5.39 -15.77 -25.95
C GLY A 264 -6.03 -14.82 -26.97
N SER A 265 -7.37 -14.69 -26.94
CA SER A 265 -8.09 -13.64 -27.69
C SER A 265 -7.75 -12.24 -27.17
N GLU A 266 -7.49 -11.29 -28.08
CA GLU A 266 -7.21 -9.88 -27.75
C GLU A 266 -8.37 -9.21 -26.98
N CYS A 267 -9.62 -9.61 -27.27
CA CYS A 267 -10.80 -9.13 -26.53
C CYS A 267 -10.75 -9.52 -25.06
N ALA A 268 -10.29 -10.74 -24.75
CA ALA A 268 -10.16 -11.21 -23.36
C ALA A 268 -9.05 -10.45 -22.60
N LYS A 269 -7.95 -10.11 -23.27
CA LYS A 269 -6.87 -9.29 -22.69
C LYS A 269 -7.37 -7.87 -22.36
N CYS A 270 -8.10 -7.26 -23.29
CA CYS A 270 -8.70 -5.94 -23.09
C CYS A 270 -9.71 -5.93 -21.93
N GLY A 271 -10.64 -6.88 -21.91
CA GLY A 271 -11.63 -7.01 -20.84
C GLY A 271 -10.99 -7.21 -19.47
N LEU A 272 -9.97 -8.07 -19.38
CA LEU A 272 -9.26 -8.31 -18.13
C LEU A 272 -8.52 -7.08 -17.61
N LYS A 273 -7.87 -6.30 -18.50
CA LYS A 273 -7.23 -5.04 -18.14
C LYS A 273 -8.24 -4.02 -17.62
N CYS A 274 -9.42 -3.93 -18.23
CA CYS A 274 -10.51 -3.07 -17.78
C CYS A 274 -10.99 -3.48 -16.38
N CYS A 275 -11.27 -4.77 -16.14
CA CYS A 275 -11.69 -5.26 -14.82
C CYS A 275 -10.63 -5.00 -13.74
N ILE A 276 -9.35 -5.22 -14.03
CA ILE A 276 -8.24 -4.92 -13.10
C ILE A 276 -8.26 -3.43 -12.72
N CYS A 277 -8.46 -2.54 -13.69
CA CYS A 277 -8.57 -1.10 -13.45
C CYS A 277 -9.77 -0.77 -12.55
N CYS A 278 -10.95 -1.30 -12.85
CA CYS A 278 -12.16 -1.07 -12.05
C CYS A 278 -12.00 -1.53 -10.60
N PHE A 279 -11.49 -2.76 -10.39
CA PHE A 279 -11.23 -3.26 -9.04
C PHE A 279 -10.13 -2.48 -8.31
N TYR A 280 -9.14 -1.96 -9.03
CA TYR A 280 -8.13 -1.08 -8.45
C TYR A 280 -8.73 0.24 -7.97
N CYS A 281 -9.54 0.89 -8.80
CA CYS A 281 -10.24 2.12 -8.44
C CYS A 281 -11.18 1.89 -7.25
N LEU A 282 -11.92 0.79 -7.25
CA LEU A 282 -12.82 0.43 -6.16
C LEU A 282 -12.06 0.15 -4.86
N GLU A 283 -10.97 -0.62 -4.90
CA GLU A 283 -10.10 -0.84 -3.73
C GLU A 283 -9.58 0.49 -3.16
N LYS A 284 -9.11 1.39 -4.03
CA LYS A 284 -8.59 2.71 -3.62
C LYS A 284 -9.69 3.57 -3.00
N PHE A 285 -10.89 3.56 -3.58
CA PHE A 285 -12.05 4.27 -3.06
C PHE A 285 -12.50 3.73 -1.70
N ILE A 286 -12.58 2.40 -1.53
CA ILE A 286 -12.92 1.78 -0.25
C ILE A 286 -11.86 2.10 0.81
N ARG A 287 -10.57 2.04 0.45
CA ARG A 287 -9.48 2.44 1.37
C ARG A 287 -9.60 3.90 1.80
N TYR A 288 -9.97 4.78 0.87
CA TYR A 288 -10.21 6.20 1.15
C TYR A 288 -11.39 6.40 2.10
N ILE A 289 -12.53 5.75 1.85
CA ILE A 289 -13.70 5.81 2.76
C ILE A 289 -13.33 5.27 4.14
N ASN A 290 -12.66 4.11 4.22
CA ASN A 290 -12.28 3.52 5.50
C ASN A 290 -11.40 4.46 6.33
N HIS A 291 -10.41 5.10 5.72
CA HIS A 291 -9.53 6.04 6.40
C HIS A 291 -10.31 7.21 7.02
N ASN A 292 -11.20 7.83 6.24
CA ASN A 292 -12.03 8.93 6.71
C ASN A 292 -13.07 8.45 7.76
N ALA A 293 -13.63 7.25 7.58
CA ALA A 293 -14.55 6.64 8.54
C ALA A 293 -13.87 6.41 9.90
N TYR A 294 -12.64 5.88 9.93
CA TYR A 294 -11.89 5.70 11.18
C TYR A 294 -11.64 7.02 11.91
N THR A 295 -11.42 8.11 11.17
CA THR A 295 -11.32 9.44 11.76
C THR A 295 -12.63 9.88 12.41
N VAL A 296 -13.78 9.69 11.75
CA VAL A 296 -15.09 10.00 12.36
C VAL A 296 -15.37 9.11 13.58
N ILE A 297 -15.04 7.81 13.53
CA ILE A 297 -15.18 6.91 14.68
C ILE A 297 -14.35 7.42 15.87
N ALA A 298 -13.13 7.91 15.61
CA ALA A 298 -12.27 8.47 16.64
C ALA A 298 -12.85 9.73 17.30
N ILE A 299 -13.59 10.54 16.55
CA ILE A 299 -14.18 11.81 17.01
C ILE A 299 -15.52 11.56 17.71
N ASP A 300 -16.47 10.90 17.03
CA ASP A 300 -17.85 10.73 17.48
C ASP A 300 -18.09 9.44 18.28
N GLY A 301 -17.16 8.47 18.23
CA GLY A 301 -17.30 7.18 18.93
C GLY A 301 -18.38 6.26 18.35
N THR A 302 -18.88 6.52 17.14
CA THR A 302 -19.97 5.75 16.51
C THR A 302 -19.45 4.48 15.80
N ASN A 303 -20.38 3.64 15.33
CA ASN A 303 -20.02 2.44 14.57
C ASN A 303 -19.55 2.76 13.14
N PHE A 304 -18.87 1.80 12.50
CA PHE A 304 -18.26 1.98 11.18
C PHE A 304 -19.21 2.51 10.10
N CYS A 305 -20.43 1.95 9.97
CA CYS A 305 -21.32 2.29 8.87
C CYS A 305 -21.88 3.72 9.02
N SER A 306 -22.26 4.10 10.24
CA SER A 306 -22.68 5.48 10.53
C SER A 306 -21.55 6.48 10.31
N SER A 307 -20.36 6.19 10.81
CA SER A 307 -19.17 7.03 10.60
C SER A 307 -18.77 7.16 9.13
N ALA A 308 -18.84 6.08 8.36
CA ALA A 308 -18.56 6.10 6.92
C ALA A 308 -19.56 6.98 6.16
N CYS A 309 -20.84 6.95 6.54
CA CYS A 309 -21.87 7.82 5.96
C CYS A 309 -21.59 9.30 6.27
N THR A 310 -21.31 9.62 7.53
CA THR A 310 -20.96 10.99 7.96
C THR A 310 -19.71 11.49 7.25
N ALA A 311 -18.65 10.68 7.21
CA ALA A 311 -17.43 11.01 6.49
C ALA A 311 -17.73 11.30 5.01
N PHE A 312 -18.44 10.40 4.34
CA PHE A 312 -18.79 10.56 2.94
C PHE A 312 -19.60 11.84 2.68
N GLN A 313 -20.57 12.17 3.53
CA GLN A 313 -21.35 13.40 3.43
C GLN A 313 -20.45 14.64 3.53
N VAL A 314 -19.60 14.73 4.56
CA VAL A 314 -18.66 15.85 4.75
C VAL A 314 -17.73 16.02 3.55
N LEU A 315 -17.20 14.91 3.03
CA LEU A 315 -16.28 14.93 1.89
C LEU A 315 -16.98 15.31 0.57
N THR A 316 -18.23 14.91 0.38
CA THR A 316 -18.95 15.15 -0.89
C THR A 316 -19.61 16.51 -0.96
N SER A 317 -19.99 17.12 0.17
CA SER A 317 -20.54 18.49 0.19
C SER A 317 -19.64 19.50 -0.54
N HIS A 318 -18.32 19.31 -0.48
CA HIS A 318 -17.35 20.20 -1.14
C HIS A 318 -16.32 19.44 -1.97
N ILE A 319 -16.77 18.45 -2.76
CA ILE A 319 -15.89 17.50 -3.46
C ILE A 319 -14.80 18.15 -4.32
N ILE A 320 -15.09 19.26 -5.02
CA ILE A 320 -14.10 19.95 -5.87
C ILE A 320 -12.98 20.55 -5.02
N GLN A 321 -13.35 21.16 -3.89
CA GLN A 321 -12.38 21.75 -2.97
C GLN A 321 -11.56 20.67 -2.28
N VAL A 322 -12.21 19.61 -1.78
CA VAL A 322 -11.56 18.45 -1.15
C VAL A 322 -10.58 17.78 -2.13
N ALA A 323 -11.00 17.52 -3.37
CA ALA A 323 -10.15 16.92 -4.40
C ALA A 323 -8.95 17.81 -4.75
N THR A 324 -9.16 19.12 -4.77
CA THR A 324 -8.08 20.09 -5.00
C THR A 324 -7.06 20.06 -3.85
N ILE A 325 -7.52 20.12 -2.60
CA ILE A 325 -6.66 20.10 -1.40
C ILE A 325 -5.86 18.80 -1.33
N ASN A 326 -6.53 17.65 -1.49
CA ASN A 326 -5.89 16.34 -1.46
C ASN A 326 -4.88 16.18 -2.61
N GLY A 327 -5.26 16.56 -3.83
CA GLY A 327 -4.37 16.47 -4.99
C GLY A 327 -3.11 17.36 -4.87
N ILE A 328 -3.26 18.58 -4.33
CA ILE A 328 -2.13 19.47 -4.06
C ILE A 328 -1.26 18.91 -2.92
N GLY A 329 -1.88 18.44 -1.84
CA GLY A 329 -1.19 17.83 -0.70
C GLY A 329 -0.32 16.66 -1.15
N ASP A 330 -0.89 15.73 -1.91
CA ASP A 330 -0.20 14.58 -2.50
C ASP A 330 1.00 15.01 -3.36
N PHE A 331 0.83 16.05 -4.18
CA PHE A 331 1.90 16.60 -5.00
C PHE A 331 3.03 17.21 -4.16
N ILE A 332 2.71 17.98 -3.12
CA ILE A 332 3.71 18.56 -2.21
C ILE A 332 4.47 17.47 -1.47
N LEU A 333 3.77 16.45 -0.97
CA LEU A 333 4.39 15.31 -0.29
C LEU A 333 5.24 14.47 -1.25
N PHE A 334 4.82 14.33 -2.51
CA PHE A 334 5.64 13.71 -3.56
C PHE A 334 6.93 14.50 -3.82
N LEU A 335 6.86 15.83 -3.96
CA LEU A 335 8.04 16.68 -4.06
C LEU A 335 8.96 16.51 -2.85
N GLY A 336 8.39 16.37 -1.65
CA GLY A 336 9.16 16.05 -0.44
C GLY A 336 9.95 14.73 -0.56
N LYS A 337 9.31 13.66 -1.07
CA LYS A 337 9.95 12.34 -1.29
C LYS A 337 11.14 12.45 -2.25
N VAL A 338 10.95 13.18 -3.36
CA VAL A 338 11.99 13.41 -4.38
C VAL A 338 13.12 14.28 -3.81
N PHE A 339 12.80 15.37 -3.12
CA PHE A 339 13.77 16.28 -2.54
C PHE A 339 14.68 15.57 -1.53
N VAL A 340 14.10 14.82 -0.58
CA VAL A 340 14.88 14.07 0.42
C VAL A 340 15.82 13.09 -0.26
N THR A 341 15.34 12.35 -1.26
CA THR A 341 16.14 11.37 -2.01
C THR A 341 17.27 12.03 -2.81
N ALA A 342 16.99 13.15 -3.48
CA ALA A 342 17.99 13.89 -4.25
C ALA A 342 19.06 14.52 -3.35
N PHE A 343 18.65 15.06 -2.20
CA PHE A 343 19.55 15.68 -1.23
C PHE A 343 20.50 14.65 -0.59
N THR A 344 19.95 13.54 -0.06
CA THR A 344 20.77 12.46 0.52
C THR A 344 21.64 11.77 -0.51
N GLY A 345 21.13 11.57 -1.73
CA GLY A 345 21.89 11.02 -2.86
C GLY A 345 23.05 11.92 -3.27
N SER A 346 22.84 13.23 -3.34
CA SER A 346 23.89 14.22 -3.66
C SER A 346 24.96 14.27 -2.58
N LEU A 347 24.56 14.26 -1.30
CA LEU A 347 25.48 14.22 -0.17
C LEU A 347 26.28 12.91 -0.14
N GLY A 348 25.62 11.77 -0.40
CA GLY A 348 26.27 10.47 -0.52
C GLY A 348 27.27 10.43 -1.67
N LEU A 349 26.89 10.94 -2.86
CA LEU A 349 27.80 11.06 -4.01
C LEU A 349 29.01 11.93 -3.69
N TYR A 350 28.80 13.09 -3.05
CA TYR A 350 29.88 13.98 -2.63
C TYR A 350 30.87 13.25 -1.71
N PHE A 351 30.37 12.54 -0.68
CA PHE A 351 31.20 11.82 0.27
C PHE A 351 31.95 10.66 -0.40
N PHE A 352 31.27 9.83 -1.19
CA PHE A 352 31.92 8.69 -1.85
C PHE A 352 32.94 9.12 -2.91
N ARG A 353 32.72 10.25 -3.61
CA ARG A 353 33.68 10.79 -4.58
C ARG A 353 34.99 11.25 -3.92
N HIS A 354 34.95 11.70 -2.67
CA HIS A 354 36.16 12.08 -1.92
C HIS A 354 36.97 10.87 -1.42
N ASN A 355 36.41 9.67 -1.44
CA ASN A 355 37.08 8.46 -0.99
C ASN A 355 37.82 7.77 -2.13
N ALA A 356 39.13 8.01 -2.25
CA ALA A 356 39.98 7.44 -3.31
C ALA A 356 40.05 5.90 -3.35
N LYS A 357 39.55 5.21 -2.31
CA LYS A 357 39.51 3.73 -2.23
C LYS A 357 38.30 3.11 -2.95
N LEU A 358 37.28 3.90 -3.32
CA LEU A 358 36.06 3.44 -3.97
C LEU A 358 36.11 3.71 -5.48
N SER A 359 36.44 2.69 -6.28
CA SER A 359 36.44 2.79 -7.75
C SER A 359 35.02 2.86 -8.34
N PHE A 360 34.03 2.26 -7.68
CA PHE A 360 32.63 2.25 -8.12
C PHE A 360 31.69 2.90 -7.09
N TYR A 361 31.76 4.23 -6.95
CA TYR A 361 30.90 5.00 -6.03
C TYR A 361 29.42 5.08 -6.46
N ALA A 362 29.08 4.74 -7.71
CA ALA A 362 27.71 4.77 -8.20
C ALA A 362 26.80 3.74 -7.50
N ALA A 363 27.28 2.51 -7.27
CA ALA A 363 26.51 1.49 -6.54
C ALA A 363 26.06 1.94 -5.13
N PRO A 364 26.97 2.36 -4.23
CA PRO A 364 26.56 2.79 -2.89
C PRO A 364 25.69 4.05 -2.94
N THR A 365 25.88 4.97 -3.89
CA THR A 365 24.96 6.11 -4.08
C THR A 365 23.55 5.65 -4.45
N ILE A 366 23.40 4.71 -5.39
CA ILE A 366 22.08 4.17 -5.77
C ILE A 366 21.41 3.49 -4.57
N ILE A 367 22.16 2.72 -3.78
CA ILE A 367 21.66 2.08 -2.56
C ILE A 367 21.16 3.14 -1.57
N VAL A 368 21.92 4.20 -1.32
CA VAL A 368 21.51 5.33 -0.46
C VAL A 368 20.23 5.99 -0.98
N CYS A 369 20.13 6.25 -2.28
CA CYS A 369 18.92 6.81 -2.89
C CYS A 369 17.69 5.91 -2.67
N VAL A 370 17.83 4.60 -2.89
CA VAL A 370 16.73 3.63 -2.71
C VAL A 370 16.27 3.61 -1.25
N PHE A 371 17.19 3.47 -0.29
CA PHE A 371 16.84 3.47 1.14
C PHE A 371 16.24 4.81 1.58
N SER A 372 16.81 5.94 1.12
CA SER A 372 16.29 7.26 1.44
C SER A 372 14.87 7.46 0.90
N PHE A 373 14.56 6.95 -0.29
CA PHE A 373 13.22 7.03 -0.85
C PHE A 373 12.21 6.25 0.00
N PHE A 374 12.54 5.04 0.45
CA PHE A 374 11.67 4.26 1.33
C PHE A 374 11.43 4.95 2.67
N VAL A 375 12.48 5.46 3.32
CA VAL A 375 12.35 6.20 4.58
C VAL A 375 11.49 7.45 4.39
N ALA A 376 11.74 8.23 3.34
CA ALA A 376 10.93 9.40 3.01
C ALA A 376 9.46 9.02 2.75
N HIS A 377 9.22 7.92 2.03
CA HIS A 377 7.87 7.42 1.78
C HIS A 377 7.13 7.06 3.08
N CYS A 378 7.78 6.35 4.01
CA CYS A 378 7.18 5.96 5.29
C CYS A 378 6.80 7.19 6.13
N ILE A 379 7.71 8.16 6.28
CA ILE A 379 7.47 9.36 7.10
C ILE A 379 6.43 10.27 6.44
N LEU A 380 6.52 10.49 5.13
CA LEU A 380 5.58 11.37 4.43
C LEU A 380 4.19 10.72 4.27
N SER A 381 4.09 9.40 4.24
CA SER A 381 2.80 8.71 4.32
C SER A 381 2.14 8.85 5.69
N LEU A 382 2.92 8.83 6.78
CA LEU A 382 2.40 9.19 8.11
C LEU A 382 1.89 10.64 8.13
N TYR A 383 2.67 11.56 7.57
CA TYR A 383 2.29 12.96 7.48
C TYR A 383 0.98 13.14 6.70
N GLU A 384 0.81 12.45 5.56
CA GLU A 384 -0.42 12.41 4.75
C GLU A 384 -1.64 12.02 5.61
N MET A 385 -1.55 10.93 6.38
CA MET A 385 -2.64 10.48 7.26
C MET A 385 -2.99 11.49 8.37
N VAL A 386 -1.98 12.16 8.95
CA VAL A 386 -2.23 13.19 9.98
C VAL A 386 -2.88 14.42 9.35
N LEU A 387 -2.41 14.83 8.16
CA LEU A 387 -2.98 15.95 7.41
C LEU A 387 -4.46 15.68 7.08
N ASP A 388 -4.79 14.50 6.57
CA ASP A 388 -6.16 14.10 6.25
C ASP A 388 -7.06 14.10 7.50
N THR A 389 -6.54 13.60 8.62
CA THR A 389 -7.28 13.58 9.89
C THR A 389 -7.55 15.00 10.39
N ILE A 390 -6.54 15.87 10.42
CA ILE A 390 -6.72 17.27 10.84
C ILE A 390 -7.68 17.99 9.91
N TYR A 391 -7.55 17.78 8.60
CA TYR A 391 -8.48 18.34 7.63
C TYR A 391 -9.92 17.94 7.93
N LEU A 392 -10.17 16.65 8.23
CA LEU A 392 -11.51 16.19 8.60
C LEU A 392 -11.98 16.79 9.93
N CYS A 393 -11.11 16.89 10.94
CA CYS A 393 -11.42 17.57 12.21
C CYS A 393 -11.80 19.04 11.98
N MET A 394 -11.08 19.76 11.12
CA MET A 394 -11.40 21.14 10.73
C MET A 394 -12.73 21.24 9.98
N CYS A 395 -13.04 20.28 9.10
CA CYS A 395 -14.32 20.25 8.39
C CYS A 395 -15.51 20.00 9.32
N GLN A 396 -15.33 19.14 10.34
CA GLN A 396 -16.34 18.88 11.36
C GLN A 396 -16.46 20.03 12.36
N ASN A 397 -15.37 20.75 12.64
CA ASN A 397 -15.40 21.93 13.49
C ASN A 397 -15.79 23.18 12.66
N SER A 398 -17.04 23.63 12.76
CA SER A 398 -17.54 24.74 11.95
C SER A 398 -16.79 26.08 12.12
N GLU A 399 -16.03 26.24 13.21
CA GLU A 399 -15.25 27.47 13.48
C GLU A 399 -13.97 27.56 12.64
N ASP A 400 -13.33 26.42 12.36
CA ASP A 400 -12.04 26.32 11.64
C ASP A 400 -12.20 25.95 10.16
N ALA A 401 -13.45 25.76 9.70
CA ALA A 401 -13.75 25.35 8.34
C ALA A 401 -13.33 26.43 7.31
N PRO A 402 -12.84 26.05 6.11
CA PRO A 402 -12.53 27.00 5.05
C PRO A 402 -13.77 27.84 4.69
N GLU A 403 -13.59 29.12 4.30
CA GLU A 403 -14.66 30.12 4.19
C GLU A 403 -15.91 29.66 3.41
N GLY A 404 -15.73 28.91 2.31
CA GLY A 404 -16.84 28.36 1.52
C GLY A 404 -17.68 27.32 2.27
N MET A 405 -17.08 26.53 3.17
CA MET A 405 -17.75 25.49 3.96
C MET A 405 -18.37 26.07 5.24
N ARG A 406 -17.79 27.15 5.78
CA ARG A 406 -18.30 27.83 6.98
C ARG A 406 -19.70 28.40 6.77
N LEU A 407 -19.97 29.00 5.61
CA LEU A 407 -21.28 29.60 5.28
C LEU A 407 -22.40 28.54 5.20
N GLU A 408 -22.10 27.37 4.66
CA GLU A 408 -23.05 26.27 4.53
C GLU A 408 -23.25 25.53 5.86
N ASN A 409 -22.20 25.31 6.65
CA ASN A 409 -22.30 24.74 8.00
C ASN A 409 -23.14 25.63 8.94
N LEU A 410 -23.02 26.96 8.83
CA LEU A 410 -23.86 27.91 9.56
C LEU A 410 -25.32 27.86 9.08
N THR A 411 -25.55 27.69 7.78
CA THR A 411 -26.89 27.56 7.18
C THR A 411 -27.57 26.24 7.59
N ASN A 412 -26.82 25.14 7.58
CA ASN A 412 -27.27 23.81 8.00
C ASN A 412 -27.48 23.72 9.52
N ARG A 413 -26.65 24.41 10.34
CA ARG A 413 -26.90 24.57 11.78
C ARG A 413 -28.11 25.45 12.06
N ALA A 414 -28.33 26.52 11.29
CA ALA A 414 -29.54 27.34 11.43
C ALA A 414 -30.83 26.56 11.11
N ASN A 415 -30.74 25.56 10.22
CA ASN A 415 -31.85 24.65 9.90
C ASN A 415 -31.99 23.45 10.85
N ARG A 416 -31.01 23.18 11.72
CA ARG A 416 -31.12 22.19 12.80
C ARG A 416 -31.50 22.94 14.09
N THR A 417 -32.76 22.80 14.52
CA THR A 417 -33.20 23.26 15.84
C THR A 417 -32.27 22.74 16.96
N PRO A 418 -32.07 23.50 18.06
CA PRO A 418 -31.06 23.21 19.06
C PRO A 418 -31.54 22.10 19.99
N VAL A 419 -31.20 20.86 19.66
CA VAL A 419 -31.30 19.73 20.59
C VAL A 419 -29.98 18.97 20.47
N ALA A 420 -29.26 18.84 21.59
CA ALA A 420 -28.04 18.02 21.78
C ALA A 420 -26.66 18.66 21.54
N GLN A 421 -26.40 19.90 22.00
CA GLN A 421 -25.00 20.35 22.23
C GLN A 421 -24.74 21.07 23.57
N ALA A 422 -25.68 21.05 24.53
CA ALA A 422 -25.51 21.78 25.80
C ALA A 422 -25.75 20.95 27.08
N GLN A 423 -25.76 19.61 27.03
CA GLN A 423 -26.15 18.82 28.21
C GLN A 423 -25.26 17.62 28.56
N GLU A 424 -24.07 17.47 27.97
CA GLU A 424 -23.17 16.33 28.31
C GLU A 424 -21.81 16.74 28.90
N PHE A 425 -21.68 18.01 29.32
CA PHE A 425 -20.42 18.51 29.94
C PHE A 425 -20.52 18.93 31.41
N GLU A 426 -21.67 18.75 32.07
CA GLU A 426 -21.86 19.26 33.44
C GLU A 426 -22.13 18.21 34.53
N ASP A 427 -22.03 16.91 34.26
CA ASP A 427 -22.18 15.89 35.32
C ASP A 427 -21.09 14.81 35.27
N ILE A 428 -19.92 15.14 35.81
CA ILE A 428 -19.02 14.14 36.40
C ILE A 428 -18.68 14.63 37.82
N PRO A 429 -19.39 14.18 38.86
CA PRO A 429 -18.98 14.47 40.23
C PRO A 429 -17.68 13.74 40.53
N ILE A 430 -16.73 14.50 41.08
CA ILE A 430 -15.53 14.00 41.73
C ILE A 430 -15.96 13.10 42.90
N LYS A 431 -15.63 11.82 42.81
CA LYS A 431 -15.26 10.99 43.96
C LYS A 431 -14.37 9.83 43.55
#